data_AF-A0A2R6L8I1-F1
#
_entry.id   AF-A0A2R6L8I1-F1
#
_cell.length_a   1.000
_cell.length_b   1.000
_cell.length_c   1.000
_cell.angle_alpha   90.00
_cell.angle_beta   90.00
_cell.angle_gamma   90.00
#
_symmetry.space_group_name_H-M   'P 1'
#
loop_
_entity.id
_entity.type
_entity.pdbx_description
1 polymer ?
#
loop_
_entity_poly.entity_id
_entity_poly.type
_entity_poly.pdbx_seq_one_letter_code
_entity_poly.pdbx_strand_id
1 'polypeptide(L)'
;EENDYFTYEYTHTTRDFRVTASEADAVKKKLMLQFTNFGKPTIAVHDGNFRNRNELLLVHHYNGVQLDVTRAKQTVERVFELWGRPVALKTVVKELDDHDVEVARRRDSEPTPTEQGKLIRFDGESFETTDLPDEEIEDILATDVDYDTKPDEWL
;
A
#
# COMPACT_ATOMS: atom_id res chain seq x y z
N GLU A 1 -9.86 -7.42 33.96
CA GLU A 1 -10.80 -6.94 32.93
C GLU A 1 -10.10 -7.10 31.58
N GLU A 2 -10.69 -7.90 30.72
CA GLU A 2 -10.25 -8.15 29.36
C GLU A 2 -10.85 -7.02 28.52
N ASN A 3 -10.03 -6.21 27.84
CA ASN A 3 -10.45 -4.89 27.34
C ASN A 3 -11.36 -4.93 26.09
N ASP A 4 -12.06 -6.04 25.81
CA ASP A 4 -12.99 -6.24 24.68
C ASP A 4 -12.54 -5.62 23.35
N TYR A 5 -11.24 -5.67 23.05
CA TYR A 5 -10.71 -5.10 21.82
C TYR A 5 -10.94 -6.03 20.65
N PHE A 6 -11.21 -5.43 19.49
CA PHE A 6 -11.35 -6.15 18.23
C PHE A 6 -10.82 -5.32 17.06
N THR A 7 -10.41 -5.99 16.00
CA THR A 7 -10.10 -5.40 14.71
C THR A 7 -11.31 -5.51 13.79
N TYR A 8 -11.46 -4.56 12.88
CA TYR A 8 -12.50 -4.61 11.86
C TYR A 8 -11.93 -4.24 10.49
N GLU A 9 -12.53 -4.75 9.44
CA GLU A 9 -12.20 -4.46 8.04
C GLU A 9 -13.46 -4.30 7.20
N TYR A 10 -13.32 -3.58 6.09
CA TYR A 10 -14.40 -3.42 5.12
C TYR A 10 -14.43 -4.63 4.19
N THR A 11 -15.58 -5.26 4.03
CA THR A 11 -15.76 -6.38 3.10
C THR A 11 -16.29 -5.88 1.76
N HIS A 12 -15.63 -6.26 0.68
CA HIS A 12 -15.96 -5.82 -0.67
C HIS A 12 -17.15 -6.57 -1.28
N THR A 13 -17.49 -7.74 -0.71
CA THR A 13 -18.65 -8.53 -1.15
C THR A 13 -19.96 -7.95 -0.62
N THR A 14 -20.08 -7.72 0.69
CA THR A 14 -21.31 -7.22 1.34
C THR A 14 -21.32 -5.71 1.59
N ARG A 15 -20.21 -5.02 1.33
CA ARG A 15 -20.07 -3.55 1.38
C ARG A 15 -20.29 -2.93 2.77
N ASP A 16 -20.00 -3.67 3.82
CA ASP A 16 -20.10 -3.27 5.22
C ASP A 16 -18.77 -3.51 5.98
N PHE A 17 -18.69 -3.06 7.23
CA PHE A 17 -17.55 -3.36 8.10
C PHE A 17 -17.85 -4.58 8.95
N ARG A 18 -16.90 -5.52 9.02
CA ARG A 18 -17.01 -6.72 9.84
C ARG A 18 -15.85 -6.82 10.83
N VAL A 19 -16.15 -7.35 12.01
CA VAL A 19 -15.13 -7.71 12.99
C VAL A 19 -14.29 -8.84 12.41
N THR A 20 -12.98 -8.70 12.47
CA THR A 20 -12.01 -9.57 11.81
C THR A 20 -11.28 -10.45 12.82
N ALA A 21 -10.86 -9.90 13.95
CA ALA A 21 -10.25 -10.66 15.05
C ALA A 21 -10.48 -9.99 16.40
N SER A 22 -10.65 -10.78 17.45
CA SER A 22 -10.68 -10.34 18.86
C SER A 22 -9.51 -10.91 19.68
N GLU A 23 -8.70 -11.80 19.09
CA GLU A 23 -7.50 -12.37 19.70
C GLU A 23 -6.49 -11.25 20.04
N ALA A 24 -5.96 -11.26 21.26
CA ALA A 24 -5.09 -10.19 21.77
C ALA A 24 -3.85 -9.96 20.89
N ASP A 25 -3.25 -11.02 20.33
CA ASP A 25 -2.09 -10.92 19.46
C ASP A 25 -2.42 -10.25 18.12
N ALA A 26 -3.57 -10.57 17.52
CA ALA A 26 -4.02 -9.95 16.27
C ALA A 26 -4.36 -8.47 16.45
N VAL A 27 -5.07 -8.14 17.54
CA VAL A 27 -5.35 -6.75 17.92
C VAL A 27 -4.05 -5.97 18.14
N LYS A 28 -3.11 -6.55 18.91
CA LYS A 28 -1.80 -5.94 19.18
C LYS A 28 -1.02 -5.72 17.88
N LYS A 29 -1.00 -6.69 16.96
CA LYS A 29 -0.34 -6.56 15.65
C LYS A 29 -0.90 -5.38 14.85
N LYS A 30 -2.23 -5.23 14.79
CA LYS A 30 -2.90 -4.11 14.09
C LYS A 30 -2.65 -2.76 14.77
N LEU A 31 -2.63 -2.71 16.10
CA LEU A 31 -2.25 -1.50 16.84
C LEU A 31 -0.78 -1.15 16.63
N MET A 32 0.11 -2.14 16.66
CA MET A 32 1.53 -1.93 16.39
C MET A 32 1.73 -1.34 15.00
N LEU A 33 0.98 -1.77 13.98
CA LEU A 33 1.01 -1.13 12.66
C LEU A 33 0.67 0.37 12.70
N GLN A 34 -0.36 0.75 13.45
CA GLN A 34 -0.72 2.16 13.65
C GLN A 34 0.39 2.96 14.36
N PHE A 35 1.21 2.27 15.16
CA PHE A 35 2.34 2.87 15.90
C PHE A 35 3.69 2.76 15.18
N THR A 36 3.87 1.84 14.23
CA THR A 36 5.07 1.74 13.40
C THR A 36 5.15 3.00 12.55
N ASN A 37 6.16 3.83 12.83
CA ASN A 37 6.31 5.18 12.30
C ASN A 37 5.10 6.11 12.54
N PHE A 38 4.29 5.86 13.59
CA PHE A 38 3.04 6.61 13.87
C PHE A 38 2.06 6.65 12.69
N GLY A 39 2.01 5.59 11.89
CA GLY A 39 1.19 5.53 10.68
C GLY A 39 1.68 6.47 9.57
N LYS A 40 2.94 6.92 9.64
CA LYS A 40 3.60 7.68 8.57
C LYS A 40 4.37 6.71 7.68
N PRO A 41 4.12 6.72 6.36
CA PRO A 41 4.89 5.89 5.44
C PRO A 41 6.37 6.31 5.42
N THR A 42 7.27 5.34 5.28
CA THR A 42 8.69 5.62 5.11
C THR A 42 8.99 5.77 3.62
N ILE A 43 9.35 7.00 3.23
CA ILE A 43 9.77 7.34 1.87
C ILE A 43 11.25 7.69 1.88
N ALA A 44 12.03 7.04 1.04
CA ALA A 44 13.46 7.30 0.87
C ALA A 44 13.78 7.81 -0.54
N VAL A 45 14.83 8.61 -0.67
CA VAL A 45 15.43 8.90 -1.97
C VAL A 45 16.31 7.71 -2.35
N HIS A 46 16.00 7.08 -3.48
CA HIS A 46 16.75 5.94 -3.99
C HIS A 46 17.79 6.36 -5.02
N ASP A 47 17.44 7.25 -5.95
CA ASP A 47 18.34 7.74 -7.00
C ASP A 47 18.05 9.21 -7.35
N GLY A 48 19.08 10.04 -7.44
CA GLY A 48 19.00 11.45 -7.87
C GLY A 48 19.24 11.65 -9.38
N ASN A 49 19.60 10.60 -10.11
CA ASN A 49 19.81 10.57 -11.54
C ASN A 49 19.03 9.42 -12.20
N PHE A 50 17.78 9.25 -11.81
CA PHE A 50 16.94 8.16 -12.28
C PHE A 50 16.84 8.16 -13.82
N ARG A 51 17.02 6.97 -14.41
CA ARG A 51 17.07 6.74 -15.87
C ARG A 51 18.10 7.61 -16.60
N ASN A 52 19.12 8.07 -15.90
CA ASN A 52 20.14 9.00 -16.39
C ASN A 52 19.57 10.33 -16.94
N ARG A 53 18.50 10.82 -16.32
CA ARG A 53 17.81 12.07 -16.72
C ARG A 53 17.84 13.17 -15.65
N ASN A 54 18.60 12.99 -14.56
CA ASN A 54 18.56 13.81 -13.35
C ASN A 54 17.12 13.94 -12.81
N GLU A 55 16.34 12.86 -12.89
CA GLU A 55 15.03 12.74 -12.25
C GLU A 55 15.23 12.13 -10.86
N LEU A 56 14.39 12.51 -9.90
CA LEU A 56 14.45 11.94 -8.56
C LEU A 56 13.59 10.68 -8.51
N LEU A 57 14.16 9.57 -8.01
CA LEU A 57 13.41 8.38 -7.65
C LEU A 57 13.23 8.33 -6.14
N LEU A 58 11.97 8.42 -5.71
CA LEU A 58 11.51 8.12 -4.37
C LEU A 58 11.03 6.67 -4.30
N VAL A 59 11.31 6.01 -3.19
CA VAL A 59 10.86 4.66 -2.90
C VAL A 59 10.06 4.67 -1.61
N HIS A 60 8.87 4.07 -1.66
CA HIS A 60 8.10 3.71 -0.49
C HIS A 60 8.53 2.34 0.01
N HIS A 61 9.02 2.27 1.24
CA HIS A 61 9.29 1.00 1.92
C HIS A 61 7.95 0.39 2.35
N TYR A 62 7.44 -0.51 1.52
CA TYR A 62 6.12 -1.09 1.69
C TYR A 62 6.15 -2.18 2.77
N ASN A 63 5.33 -2.01 3.80
CA ASN A 63 5.21 -2.92 4.95
C ASN A 63 3.79 -3.49 5.06
N GLY A 64 3.13 -3.76 3.94
CA GLY A 64 1.74 -4.21 3.90
C GLY A 64 0.70 -3.08 3.94
N VAL A 65 1.13 -1.82 4.11
CA VAL A 65 0.25 -0.64 4.09
C VAL A 65 0.51 0.18 2.83
N GLN A 66 -0.49 0.27 1.96
CA GLN A 66 -0.40 1.09 0.75
C GLN A 66 -0.54 2.60 1.07
N LEU A 67 -0.01 3.43 0.17
CA LEU A 67 -0.21 4.88 0.24
C LEU A 67 -1.60 5.28 -0.23
N ASP A 68 -2.13 6.37 0.34
CA ASP A 68 -3.20 7.11 -0.32
C ASP A 68 -2.63 7.77 -1.59
N VAL A 69 -3.02 7.26 -2.75
CA VAL A 69 -2.50 7.69 -4.06
C VAL A 69 -2.74 9.18 -4.31
N THR A 70 -3.86 9.73 -3.85
CA THR A 70 -4.18 11.16 -4.04
C THR A 70 -3.21 12.03 -3.25
N ARG A 71 -2.98 11.69 -1.98
CA ARG A 71 -2.02 12.40 -1.13
C ARG A 71 -0.58 12.18 -1.58
N ALA A 72 -0.25 10.98 -2.07
CA ALA A 72 1.06 10.66 -2.62
C ALA A 72 1.37 11.55 -3.83
N LYS A 73 0.43 11.65 -4.79
CA LYS A 73 0.55 12.55 -5.95
C LYS A 73 0.77 14.00 -5.53
N GLN A 74 -0.07 14.51 -4.64
CA GLN A 74 0.09 15.85 -4.05
C GLN A 74 1.46 16.05 -3.37
N THR A 75 2.00 15.03 -2.73
CA THR A 75 3.32 15.10 -2.10
C THR A 75 4.42 15.15 -3.15
N VAL A 76 4.33 14.32 -4.20
CA VAL A 76 5.28 14.29 -5.32
C VAL A 76 5.33 15.64 -6.07
N GLU A 77 4.19 16.30 -6.29
CA GLU A 77 4.13 17.67 -6.81
C GLU A 77 4.97 18.65 -5.97
N ARG A 78 4.82 18.61 -4.64
CA ARG A 78 5.57 19.48 -3.73
C ARG A 78 7.06 19.16 -3.73
N VAL A 79 7.43 17.88 -3.88
CA VAL A 79 8.84 17.49 -4.03
C VAL A 79 9.41 18.00 -5.34
N PHE A 80 8.64 17.97 -6.43
CA PHE A 80 9.04 18.57 -7.70
C PHE A 80 9.31 20.08 -7.56
N GLU A 81 8.46 20.82 -6.82
CA GLU A 81 8.70 22.26 -6.58
C GLU A 81 10.05 22.53 -5.88
N LEU A 82 10.49 21.62 -5.01
CA LEU A 82 11.77 21.73 -4.30
C LEU A 82 12.96 21.23 -5.13
N TRP A 83 12.78 20.14 -5.87
CA TRP A 83 13.84 19.50 -6.66
C TRP A 83 14.06 20.16 -8.02
N GLY A 84 13.01 20.73 -8.60
CA GLY A 84 13.01 21.44 -9.89
C GLY A 84 13.07 20.56 -11.13
N ARG A 85 12.99 19.23 -10.97
CA ARG A 85 13.07 18.23 -12.06
C ARG A 85 12.04 17.11 -11.81
N PRO A 86 11.66 16.32 -12.83
CA PRO A 86 10.65 15.28 -12.66
C PRO A 86 10.97 14.33 -11.50
N VAL A 87 9.91 13.90 -10.80
CA VAL A 87 10.00 13.04 -9.62
C VAL A 87 9.15 11.81 -9.84
N ALA A 88 9.73 10.64 -9.63
CA ALA A 88 9.07 9.35 -9.67
C ALA A 88 8.96 8.76 -8.26
N LEU A 89 7.83 8.14 -7.96
CA LEU A 89 7.57 7.41 -6.72
C LEU A 89 7.28 5.95 -7.07
N LYS A 90 8.13 5.06 -6.56
CA LYS A 90 7.92 3.62 -6.58
C LYS A 90 7.17 3.19 -5.31
N THR A 91 6.03 2.52 -5.46
CA THR A 91 5.20 2.03 -4.35
C THR A 91 4.46 0.75 -4.75
N VAL A 92 3.89 0.05 -3.78
CA VAL A 92 2.95 -1.05 -3.99
C VAL A 92 1.54 -0.56 -3.67
N VAL A 93 0.55 -1.03 -4.44
CA VAL A 93 -0.89 -0.84 -4.18
C VAL A 93 -1.58 -2.20 -4.19
N LYS A 94 -2.68 -2.33 -3.44
CA LYS A 94 -3.53 -3.51 -3.47
C LYS A 94 -4.66 -3.29 -4.49
N GLU A 95 -4.72 -4.13 -5.52
CA GLU A 95 -5.76 -4.11 -6.53
C GLU A 95 -6.66 -5.34 -6.40
N LEU A 96 -7.95 -5.15 -6.69
CA LEU A 96 -8.93 -6.21 -6.75
C LEU A 96 -9.34 -6.36 -8.21
N ASP A 97 -9.15 -7.56 -8.76
CA ASP A 97 -9.62 -7.86 -10.10
C ASP A 97 -11.15 -8.02 -10.10
N ASP A 98 -11.82 -7.44 -11.09
CA ASP A 98 -13.29 -7.48 -11.18
C ASP A 98 -13.82 -8.91 -11.31
N HIS A 99 -13.08 -9.81 -11.99
CA HIS A 99 -13.42 -11.21 -12.08
C HIS A 99 -13.28 -11.90 -10.73
N ASP A 100 -12.19 -11.65 -10.00
CA ASP A 100 -11.97 -12.23 -8.67
C ASP A 100 -13.03 -11.76 -7.68
N VAL A 101 -13.42 -10.49 -7.73
CA VAL A 101 -14.54 -9.95 -6.95
C VAL A 101 -15.85 -10.65 -7.30
N GLU A 102 -16.12 -10.89 -8.59
CA GLU A 102 -17.34 -11.58 -9.02
C GLU A 102 -17.35 -13.04 -8.56
N VAL A 103 -16.22 -13.75 -8.70
CA VAL A 103 -16.07 -15.14 -8.26
C VAL A 103 -16.23 -15.26 -6.75
N ALA A 104 -15.59 -14.37 -5.99
CA ALA A 104 -15.68 -14.32 -4.53
C ALA A 104 -17.13 -14.08 -4.06
N ARG A 105 -17.85 -13.15 -4.70
CA ARG A 105 -19.28 -12.91 -4.43
C ARG A 105 -20.16 -14.15 -4.64
N ARG A 106 -19.87 -14.98 -5.65
CA ARG A 106 -20.64 -16.21 -5.90
C ARG A 106 -20.37 -17.31 -4.88
N ARG A 107 -19.19 -17.27 -4.24
CA ARG A 107 -18.73 -18.27 -3.26
C ARG A 107 -18.93 -17.82 -1.80
N ASP A 108 -19.48 -16.63 -1.58
CA ASP A 108 -19.59 -16.00 -0.26
C ASP A 108 -18.22 -15.90 0.46
N SER A 109 -17.16 -15.68 -0.32
CA SER A 109 -15.78 -15.51 0.16
C SER A 109 -15.28 -14.08 -0.10
N GLU A 110 -14.22 -13.64 0.58
CA GLU A 110 -13.62 -12.33 0.31
C GLU A 110 -12.62 -12.46 -0.86
N PRO A 111 -12.57 -11.50 -1.80
CA PRO A 111 -11.56 -11.52 -2.85
C PRO A 111 -10.18 -11.24 -2.26
N THR A 112 -9.18 -12.00 -2.70
CA THR A 112 -7.78 -11.77 -2.34
C THR A 112 -7.23 -10.63 -3.19
N PRO A 113 -6.77 -9.51 -2.58
CA PRO A 113 -6.14 -8.43 -3.33
C PRO A 113 -4.77 -8.86 -3.84
N THR A 114 -4.44 -8.47 -5.07
CA THR A 114 -3.10 -8.64 -5.63
C THR A 114 -2.28 -7.40 -5.31
N GLU A 115 -1.05 -7.61 -4.85
CA GLU A 115 -0.08 -6.53 -4.66
C GLU A 115 0.55 -6.18 -6.00
N GLN A 116 0.30 -4.97 -6.50
CA GLN A 116 0.81 -4.49 -7.77
C GLN A 116 1.80 -3.35 -7.54
N GLY A 117 3.03 -3.52 -8.02
CA GLY A 117 4.02 -2.45 -8.07
C GLY A 117 3.58 -1.33 -9.01
N LYS A 118 3.71 -0.08 -8.57
CA LYS A 118 3.39 1.12 -9.36
C LYS A 118 4.56 2.10 -9.32
N LEU A 119 4.85 2.68 -10.48
CA LEU A 119 5.70 3.86 -10.63
C LEU A 119 4.83 5.06 -10.99
N ILE A 120 4.71 6.01 -10.07
CA ILE A 120 3.98 7.26 -10.27
C ILE A 120 4.99 8.36 -10.56
N ARG A 121 5.01 8.89 -11.78
CA ARG A 121 5.93 9.94 -12.21
C ARG A 121 5.17 11.25 -12.42
N PHE A 122 5.73 12.34 -11.93
CA PHE A 122 5.28 13.70 -12.20
C PHE A 122 6.36 14.46 -12.96
N ASP A 123 6.00 15.03 -14.11
CA ASP A 123 6.93 15.76 -14.99
C ASP A 123 6.89 17.28 -14.82
N GLY A 124 5.97 17.80 -14.01
CA GLY A 124 5.71 19.22 -13.82
C GLY A 124 4.35 19.67 -14.38
N GLU A 125 3.72 18.85 -15.22
CA GLU A 125 2.42 19.15 -15.83
C GLU A 125 1.40 18.05 -15.58
N SER A 126 1.82 16.78 -15.59
CA SER A 126 0.92 15.63 -15.51
C SER A 126 1.52 14.45 -14.73
N PHE A 127 0.64 13.54 -14.32
CA PHE A 127 1.04 12.27 -13.72
C PHE A 127 0.95 11.13 -14.73
N GLU A 128 2.03 10.38 -14.81
CA GLU A 128 2.08 9.08 -15.47
C GLU A 128 2.12 7.99 -14.39
N THR A 129 1.35 6.92 -14.56
CA THR A 129 1.39 5.76 -13.66
C THR A 129 1.62 4.52 -14.50
N THR A 130 2.63 3.74 -14.13
CA THR A 130 3.01 2.51 -14.84
C THR A 130 3.14 1.36 -13.86
N ASP A 131 2.67 0.20 -14.28
CA ASP A 131 2.77 -1.02 -13.51
C ASP A 131 4.19 -1.56 -13.61
N LEU A 132 4.73 -1.96 -12.47
CA LEU A 132 6.06 -2.53 -12.36
C LEU A 132 5.95 -4.05 -12.22
N PRO A 133 6.85 -4.83 -12.85
CA PRO A 133 6.93 -6.26 -12.61
C PRO A 133 7.41 -6.54 -11.18
N ASP A 134 7.13 -7.75 -10.68
CA ASP A 134 7.43 -8.16 -9.30
C ASP A 134 8.92 -8.00 -8.94
N GLU A 135 9.81 -8.32 -9.90
CA GLU A 135 11.27 -8.16 -9.77
C GLU A 135 11.69 -6.72 -9.44
N GLU A 136 10.92 -5.72 -9.86
CA GLU A 136 11.22 -4.31 -9.60
C GLU A 136 10.73 -3.81 -8.24
N ILE A 137 9.92 -4.60 -7.53
CA ILE A 137 9.43 -4.25 -6.20
C ILE A 137 10.08 -5.07 -5.08
N GLU A 138 10.83 -6.12 -5.38
CA GLU A 138 11.52 -6.95 -4.37
C GLU A 138 12.31 -6.12 -3.36
N ASP A 139 13.06 -5.12 -3.84
CA ASP A 139 13.89 -4.25 -3.01
C ASP A 139 13.11 -3.34 -2.05
N ILE A 140 11.81 -3.16 -2.28
CA ILE A 140 10.96 -2.23 -1.53
C ILE A 140 9.93 -2.95 -0.65
N LEU A 141 9.74 -4.25 -0.86
CA LEU A 141 8.94 -5.10 0.03
C LEU A 141 9.71 -5.31 1.34
N ALA A 142 9.13 -4.87 2.45
CA ALA A 142 9.70 -5.12 3.76
C ALA A 142 9.64 -6.63 4.07
N THR A 143 10.78 -7.30 3.95
CA THR A 143 10.91 -8.77 4.07
C THR A 143 10.58 -9.31 5.48
N ASP A 144 10.52 -8.44 6.49
CA ASP A 144 10.47 -8.88 7.90
C ASP A 144 9.12 -8.71 8.61
N VAL A 145 8.18 -7.90 8.09
CA VAL A 145 6.89 -7.70 8.80
C VAL A 145 5.70 -7.51 7.86
N ASP A 146 4.92 -8.58 7.72
CA ASP A 146 3.58 -8.53 7.14
C ASP A 146 2.56 -8.22 8.23
N TYR A 147 1.83 -7.10 8.08
CA TYR A 147 0.78 -6.66 8.99
C TYR A 147 -0.63 -6.98 8.50
N ASP A 148 -0.80 -7.86 7.51
CA ASP A 148 -2.12 -8.38 7.20
C ASP A 148 -2.71 -9.08 8.44
N THR A 149 -3.97 -8.76 8.72
CA THR A 149 -4.75 -9.28 9.86
C THR A 149 -6.07 -9.87 9.41
N LYS A 150 -6.26 -10.06 8.09
CA LYS A 150 -7.40 -10.79 7.57
C LYS A 150 -7.35 -12.25 8.05
N PRO A 151 -8.49 -12.86 8.38
CA PRO A 151 -8.54 -14.25 8.82
C PRO A 151 -8.28 -15.14 7.63
N ASP A 152 -7.52 -16.21 7.82
CA ASP A 152 -7.25 -17.19 6.75
C ASP A 152 -8.55 -17.80 6.18
N GLU A 153 -9.60 -17.90 6.98
CA GLU A 153 -10.91 -18.40 6.57
C GLU A 153 -11.63 -17.49 5.54
N TRP A 154 -11.15 -16.26 5.34
CA TRP A 154 -11.68 -15.33 4.33
C TRP A 154 -10.93 -15.41 3.00
N LEU A 155 -9.76 -16.09 2.95
CA LEU A 155 -8.87 -16.23 1.79
C LEU A 155 -9.16 -17.47 0.94
#